data_AF-A0A2N7HSM0-F1
#
_entry.id   AF-A0A2N7HSM0-F1
#
_cell.length_a   1.000
_cell.length_b   1.000
_cell.length_c   1.000
_cell.angle_alpha   90.00
_cell.angle_beta   90.00
_cell.angle_gamma   90.00
#
_symmetry.space_group_name_H-M   'P 1'
#
loop_
_entity.id
_entity.type
_entity.pdbx_description
1 polymer ?
#
loop_
_entity_poly.entity_id
_entity_poly.type
_entity_poly.pdbx_seq_one_letter_code
_entity_poly.pdbx_strand_id
1 'polypeptide(L)'
;MKVFILWAMCTLLPIFWVGATELERNQASQTNIERNQSRSLSVSKDAQYWQLSQADWTRYEQLMQSPLTYDMQEASPLEVLAQFARSDTERARLAERLVAFDKERTEGLLALEVAYRAAWARLYPNLKPIGPRLPERVALFVRAKCDTCVDALKQWRSHGVAVDVYMLGGDDKALQAWASVAGVRHGDVEKQWITLNHDTRALWMTLAKGKPVPVAISEQGEGQWSVVALP
;
A
#
# COMPACT_ATOMS: atom_id res chain seq x y z
N MET A 1 -60.18 48.58 -56.08
CA MET A 1 -61.19 47.57 -56.51
C MET A 1 -61.76 46.98 -55.23
N LYS A 2 -63.07 47.15 -54.90
CA LYS A 2 -64.17 46.18 -55.12
C LYS A 2 -63.73 44.74 -54.74
N VAL A 3 -64.28 44.04 -53.73
CA VAL A 3 -65.70 43.61 -53.54
C VAL A 3 -66.00 43.17 -52.06
N PHE A 4 -67.22 43.46 -51.57
CA PHE A 4 -68.14 42.81 -50.58
C PHE A 4 -67.65 41.67 -49.61
N ILE A 5 -68.02 41.52 -48.32
CA ILE A 5 -69.32 41.60 -47.55
C ILE A 5 -70.22 40.37 -47.85
N LEU A 6 -70.86 39.57 -46.96
CA LEU A 6 -71.34 39.58 -45.54
C LEU A 6 -70.59 38.50 -44.64
N TRP A 7 -71.10 37.83 -43.57
CA TRP A 7 -71.72 38.12 -42.23
C TRP A 7 -72.17 36.78 -41.57
N ALA A 8 -71.96 36.56 -40.25
CA ALA A 8 -72.83 35.74 -39.36
C ALA A 8 -72.33 35.68 -37.89
N MET A 9 -73.20 36.00 -36.94
CA MET A 9 -73.01 35.74 -35.49
C MET A 9 -73.71 34.42 -35.11
N CYS A 10 -73.14 33.64 -34.20
CA CYS A 10 -73.89 32.63 -33.44
C CYS A 10 -73.27 32.39 -32.06
N THR A 11 -74.08 32.46 -31.01
CA THR A 11 -73.73 32.17 -29.61
C THR A 11 -74.14 30.74 -29.25
N LEU A 12 -73.52 30.12 -28.22
CA LEU A 12 -74.17 29.15 -27.30
C LEU A 12 -73.25 28.68 -26.15
N LEU A 13 -73.91 28.21 -25.08
CA LEU A 13 -73.54 27.98 -23.67
C LEU A 13 -72.40 26.95 -23.35
N PRO A 14 -71.88 26.95 -22.10
CA PRO A 14 -70.96 25.91 -21.60
C PRO A 14 -71.71 24.64 -21.13
N ILE A 15 -71.06 23.48 -21.27
CA ILE A 15 -71.54 22.20 -20.75
C ILE A 15 -70.68 21.81 -19.54
N PHE A 16 -71.31 21.65 -18.36
CA PHE A 16 -70.69 20.96 -17.23
C PHE A 16 -70.84 19.46 -17.43
N TRP A 17 -69.72 18.72 -17.42
CA TRP A 17 -69.72 17.26 -17.51
C TRP A 17 -69.35 16.66 -16.16
N VAL A 18 -70.13 15.69 -15.68
CA VAL A 18 -69.96 15.05 -14.38
C VAL A 18 -69.84 13.54 -14.57
N GLY A 19 -68.81 12.95 -13.97
CA GLY A 19 -68.86 11.57 -13.48
C GLY A 19 -68.16 10.48 -14.31
N ALA A 20 -66.87 10.27 -14.04
CA ALA A 20 -66.19 8.98 -14.19
C ALA A 20 -65.01 8.93 -13.19
N THR A 21 -65.18 8.37 -11.99
CA THR A 21 -64.18 8.55 -10.90
C THR A 21 -63.90 7.36 -9.98
N GLU A 22 -64.57 6.21 -10.08
CA GLU A 22 -64.37 5.08 -9.13
C GLU A 22 -63.70 3.82 -9.72
N LEU A 23 -64.01 3.42 -10.96
CA LEU A 23 -63.37 2.24 -11.58
C LEU A 23 -61.90 2.49 -11.94
N GLU A 24 -61.59 3.59 -12.62
CA GLU A 24 -60.21 3.95 -12.99
C GLU A 24 -59.32 4.21 -11.77
N ARG A 25 -59.88 4.78 -10.69
CA ARG A 25 -59.13 5.08 -9.45
C ARG A 25 -58.63 3.80 -8.78
N ASN A 26 -59.43 2.72 -8.79
CA ASN A 26 -59.04 1.45 -8.18
C ASN A 26 -57.95 0.73 -9.01
N GLN A 27 -58.09 0.69 -10.34
CA GLN A 27 -57.06 0.13 -11.22
C GLN A 27 -55.74 0.93 -11.18
N ALA A 28 -55.82 2.27 -11.11
CA ALA A 28 -54.65 3.12 -10.90
C ALA A 28 -54.00 2.88 -9.53
N SER A 29 -54.78 2.63 -8.48
CA SER A 29 -54.24 2.35 -7.14
C SER A 29 -53.53 0.99 -7.09
N GLN A 30 -54.13 -0.06 -7.64
CA GLN A 30 -53.54 -1.41 -7.69
C GLN A 30 -52.24 -1.43 -8.51
N THR A 31 -52.25 -0.86 -9.72
CA THR A 31 -51.05 -0.83 -10.58
C THR A 31 -49.91 0.02 -9.99
N ASN A 32 -50.19 1.07 -9.22
CA ASN A 32 -49.15 1.81 -8.51
C ASN A 32 -48.57 1.04 -7.31
N ILE A 33 -49.39 0.26 -6.59
CA ILE A 33 -48.90 -0.59 -5.49
C ILE A 33 -47.99 -1.69 -6.03
N GLU A 34 -48.42 -2.42 -7.06
CA GLU A 34 -47.60 -3.47 -7.71
C GLU A 34 -46.32 -2.91 -8.33
N ARG A 35 -46.39 -1.74 -8.98
CA ARG A 35 -45.21 -1.09 -9.60
C ARG A 35 -44.22 -0.57 -8.55
N ASN A 36 -44.70 -0.08 -7.41
CA ASN A 36 -43.84 0.32 -6.28
C ASN A 36 -43.21 -0.90 -5.57
N GLN A 37 -43.97 -1.98 -5.36
CA GLN A 37 -43.43 -3.24 -4.83
C GLN A 37 -42.36 -3.81 -5.77
N SER A 38 -42.63 -3.86 -7.07
CA SER A 38 -41.67 -4.29 -8.10
C SER A 38 -40.39 -3.46 -8.09
N ARG A 39 -40.49 -2.13 -7.87
CA ARG A 39 -39.34 -1.22 -7.78
C ARG A 39 -38.59 -1.32 -6.45
N SER A 40 -39.22 -1.78 -5.37
CA SER A 40 -38.53 -2.11 -4.10
C SER A 40 -37.85 -3.49 -4.11
N LEU A 41 -38.17 -4.35 -5.08
CA LEU A 41 -37.61 -5.70 -5.22
C LEU A 41 -36.39 -5.77 -6.13
N SER A 42 -36.16 -4.76 -6.98
CA SER A 42 -34.93 -4.64 -7.78
C SER A 42 -33.80 -4.08 -6.92
N VAL A 43 -32.84 -4.93 -6.54
CA VAL A 43 -31.58 -4.49 -5.90
C VAL A 43 -30.84 -3.54 -6.84
N SER A 44 -30.39 -2.38 -6.35
CA SER A 44 -29.62 -1.43 -7.19
C SER A 44 -28.33 -2.08 -7.70
N LYS A 45 -27.87 -1.69 -8.91
CA LYS A 45 -26.61 -2.22 -9.46
C LYS A 45 -25.42 -1.92 -8.55
N ASP A 46 -25.46 -0.78 -7.87
CA ASP A 46 -24.42 -0.35 -6.94
C ASP A 46 -24.44 -1.23 -5.68
N ALA A 47 -25.64 -1.55 -5.14
CA ALA A 47 -25.76 -2.51 -4.04
C ALA A 47 -25.24 -3.90 -4.43
N GLN A 48 -25.46 -4.35 -5.67
CA GLN A 48 -24.90 -5.60 -6.19
C GLN A 48 -23.36 -5.57 -6.25
N TYR A 49 -22.77 -4.48 -6.74
CA TYR A 49 -21.31 -4.30 -6.77
C TYR A 49 -20.69 -4.39 -5.37
N TRP A 50 -21.31 -3.75 -4.38
CA TRP A 50 -20.87 -3.78 -2.98
C TRP A 50 -21.33 -5.03 -2.20
N GLN A 51 -22.00 -5.99 -2.85
CA GLN A 51 -22.57 -7.21 -2.25
C GLN A 51 -23.49 -6.92 -1.04
N LEU A 52 -24.20 -5.80 -1.09
CA LEU A 52 -25.12 -5.31 -0.06
C LEU A 52 -26.55 -5.76 -0.33
N SER A 53 -27.32 -5.97 0.74
CA SER A 53 -28.77 -6.12 0.60
C SER A 53 -29.40 -4.76 0.25
N GLN A 54 -30.60 -4.76 -0.35
CA GLN A 54 -31.33 -3.51 -0.61
C GLN A 54 -31.59 -2.71 0.68
N ALA A 55 -31.75 -3.38 1.83
CA ALA A 55 -31.91 -2.72 3.13
C ALA A 55 -30.60 -2.06 3.61
N ASP A 56 -29.45 -2.72 3.41
CA ASP A 56 -28.14 -2.14 3.71
C ASP A 56 -27.86 -0.94 2.78
N TRP A 57 -28.23 -1.01 1.49
CA TRP A 57 -28.09 0.09 0.53
C TRP A 57 -28.94 1.31 0.88
N THR A 58 -30.24 1.13 1.13
CA THR A 58 -31.13 2.23 1.56
C THR A 58 -30.63 2.88 2.86
N ARG A 59 -30.04 2.08 3.78
CA ARG A 59 -29.41 2.61 5.00
C ARG A 59 -28.15 3.43 4.69
N TYR A 60 -27.31 2.99 3.76
CA TYR A 60 -26.14 3.75 3.30
C TYR A 60 -26.56 5.10 2.70
N GLU A 61 -27.56 5.12 1.80
CA GLU A 61 -28.07 6.36 1.21
C GLU A 61 -28.61 7.34 2.27
N GLN A 62 -29.32 6.84 3.29
CA GLN A 62 -29.79 7.65 4.42
C GLN A 62 -28.65 8.17 5.30
N LEU A 63 -27.59 7.37 5.50
CA LEU A 63 -26.39 7.81 6.23
C LEU A 63 -25.67 8.92 5.48
N MET A 64 -25.47 8.80 4.16
CA MET A 64 -24.81 9.82 3.34
C MET A 64 -25.56 11.16 3.25
N GLN A 65 -26.86 11.17 3.59
CA GLN A 65 -27.68 12.39 3.73
C GLN A 65 -27.61 12.99 5.15
N SER A 66 -26.91 12.35 6.08
CA SER A 66 -26.78 12.77 7.47
C SER A 66 -25.57 13.69 7.67
N PRO A 67 -25.63 14.68 8.58
CA PRO A 67 -24.43 15.42 9.00
C PRO A 67 -23.37 14.52 9.68
N LEU A 68 -23.70 13.27 10.02
CA LEU A 68 -22.74 12.31 10.60
C LEU A 68 -21.67 11.82 9.61
N THR A 69 -21.91 11.90 8.30
CA THR A 69 -20.99 11.43 7.24
C THR A 69 -20.40 12.58 6.43
N TYR A 70 -20.35 13.79 6.98
CA TYR A 70 -19.97 15.01 6.25
C TYR A 70 -18.56 14.93 5.62
N ASP A 71 -17.66 14.17 6.24
CA ASP A 71 -16.27 13.92 5.85
C ASP A 71 -16.06 12.58 5.10
N MET A 72 -17.11 11.77 4.91
CA MET A 72 -17.02 10.41 4.36
C MET A 72 -17.33 10.32 2.84
N GLN A 73 -17.15 11.40 2.08
CA GLN A 73 -17.48 11.44 0.65
C GLN A 73 -16.65 10.48 -0.22
N GLU A 74 -15.45 10.11 0.24
CA GLU A 74 -14.54 9.16 -0.45
C GLU A 74 -14.62 7.75 0.16
N ALA A 75 -15.39 7.54 1.23
CA ALA A 75 -15.51 6.25 1.90
C ALA A 75 -16.42 5.29 1.12
N SER A 76 -16.09 4.00 1.16
CA SER A 76 -16.96 2.96 0.60
C SER A 76 -18.26 2.82 1.39
N PRO A 77 -19.36 2.35 0.76
CA PRO A 77 -20.59 2.01 1.46
C PRO A 77 -20.39 1.01 2.60
N LEU A 78 -19.40 0.10 2.48
CA LEU A 78 -19.05 -0.86 3.53
C LEU A 78 -18.41 -0.17 4.75
N GLU A 79 -17.49 0.78 4.55
CA GLU A 79 -16.89 1.57 5.63
C GLU A 79 -17.95 2.41 6.36
N VAL A 80 -18.79 3.14 5.61
CA VAL A 80 -19.89 3.95 6.17
C VAL A 80 -20.84 3.08 6.99
N LEU A 81 -21.28 1.94 6.45
CA LEU A 81 -22.17 1.03 7.17
C LEU A 81 -21.52 0.38 8.40
N ALA A 82 -20.23 0.04 8.34
CA ALA A 82 -19.51 -0.56 9.46
C ALA A 82 -19.30 0.44 10.61
N GLN A 83 -18.93 1.69 10.28
CA GLN A 83 -18.76 2.77 11.26
C GLN A 83 -20.08 3.09 11.98
N PHE A 84 -21.20 3.12 11.24
CA PHE A 84 -22.54 3.35 11.79
C PHE A 84 -23.37 2.07 11.99
N ALA A 85 -22.72 0.94 12.27
CA ALA A 85 -23.38 -0.32 12.57
C ALA A 85 -24.16 -0.27 13.90
N ARG A 86 -25.38 -0.81 13.90
CA ARG A 86 -26.34 -0.76 15.03
C ARG A 86 -26.04 -1.76 16.14
N SER A 87 -25.21 -2.77 15.86
CA SER A 87 -24.77 -3.79 16.80
C SER A 87 -23.39 -4.30 16.44
N ASP A 88 -22.70 -4.93 17.40
CA ASP A 88 -21.38 -5.52 17.17
C ASP A 88 -21.45 -6.67 16.15
N THR A 89 -22.55 -7.42 16.11
CA THR A 89 -22.81 -8.45 15.09
C THR A 89 -22.96 -7.86 13.69
N GLU A 90 -23.67 -6.73 13.56
CA GLU A 90 -23.76 -6.02 12.27
C GLU A 90 -22.40 -5.47 11.85
N ARG A 91 -21.61 -4.93 12.80
CA ARG A 91 -20.27 -4.40 12.55
C ARG A 91 -19.30 -5.48 12.10
N ALA A 92 -19.26 -6.63 12.78
CA ALA A 92 -18.41 -7.77 12.41
C ALA A 92 -18.74 -8.25 10.99
N ARG A 93 -20.02 -8.50 10.70
CA ARG A 93 -20.52 -8.91 9.38
C ARG A 93 -20.10 -7.94 8.25
N LEU A 94 -20.07 -6.64 8.53
CA LEU A 94 -19.69 -5.61 7.53
C LEU A 94 -18.16 -5.48 7.41
N ALA A 95 -17.43 -5.55 8.52
CA ALA A 95 -15.96 -5.56 8.54
C ALA A 95 -15.39 -6.78 7.80
N GLU A 96 -15.97 -7.96 7.95
CA GLU A 96 -15.60 -9.16 7.19
C GLU A 96 -15.76 -8.97 5.67
N ARG A 97 -16.84 -8.30 5.23
CA ARG A 97 -17.03 -7.96 3.80
C ARG A 97 -16.01 -6.92 3.32
N LEU A 98 -15.74 -5.89 4.12
CA LEU A 98 -14.75 -4.87 3.78
C LEU A 98 -13.35 -5.51 3.60
N VAL A 99 -12.93 -6.36 4.54
CA VAL A 99 -11.68 -7.12 4.44
C VAL A 99 -11.64 -8.03 3.21
N ALA A 100 -12.76 -8.66 2.84
CA ALA A 100 -12.83 -9.46 1.61
C ALA A 100 -12.64 -8.61 0.34
N PHE A 101 -13.26 -7.43 0.28
CA PHE A 101 -13.12 -6.48 -0.83
C PHE A 101 -11.70 -5.91 -0.93
N ASP A 102 -11.12 -5.49 0.21
CA ASP A 102 -9.75 -4.97 0.28
C ASP A 102 -8.71 -6.04 -0.09
N LYS A 103 -8.96 -7.31 0.26
CA LYS A 103 -8.14 -8.45 -0.15
C LYS A 103 -8.13 -8.60 -1.67
N GLU A 104 -9.29 -8.63 -2.33
CA GLU A 104 -9.40 -8.76 -3.79
C GLU A 104 -8.69 -7.59 -4.50
N ARG A 105 -8.91 -6.35 -4.03
CA ARG A 105 -8.22 -5.15 -4.52
C ARG A 105 -6.69 -5.26 -4.35
N THR A 106 -6.22 -5.74 -3.19
CA THR A 106 -4.79 -5.90 -2.89
C THR A 106 -4.17 -6.99 -3.75
N GLU A 107 -4.86 -8.10 -4.01
CA GLU A 107 -4.40 -9.16 -4.92
C GLU A 107 -4.22 -8.63 -6.34
N GLY A 108 -5.13 -7.76 -6.82
CA GLY A 108 -4.98 -7.06 -8.10
C GLY A 108 -3.74 -6.14 -8.15
N LEU A 109 -3.47 -5.38 -7.08
CA LEU A 109 -2.29 -4.52 -6.97
C LEU A 109 -0.98 -5.33 -6.93
N LEU A 110 -0.95 -6.46 -6.22
CA LEU A 110 0.21 -7.35 -6.18
C LEU A 110 0.46 -8.03 -7.54
N ALA A 111 -0.59 -8.46 -8.24
CA ALA A 111 -0.48 -8.99 -9.61
C ALA A 111 0.05 -7.93 -10.59
N LEU A 112 -0.40 -6.68 -10.47
CA LEU A 112 0.12 -5.54 -11.23
C LEU A 112 1.60 -5.30 -10.94
N GLU A 113 2.03 -5.29 -9.68
CA GLU A 113 3.43 -5.09 -9.29
C GLU A 113 4.36 -6.16 -9.88
N VAL A 114 3.94 -7.43 -9.87
CA VAL A 114 4.67 -8.53 -10.52
C VAL A 114 4.78 -8.29 -12.04
N ALA A 115 3.68 -7.95 -12.71
CA ALA A 115 3.67 -7.68 -14.14
C ALA A 115 4.50 -6.43 -14.50
N TYR A 116 4.48 -5.40 -13.65
CA TYR A 116 5.23 -4.15 -13.81
C TYR A 116 6.74 -4.36 -13.70
N ARG A 117 7.20 -5.12 -12.70
CA ARG A 117 8.61 -5.53 -12.55
C ARG A 117 9.09 -6.36 -13.75
N ALA A 118 8.29 -7.31 -14.21
CA ALA A 118 8.59 -8.12 -15.39
C ALA A 118 8.66 -7.25 -16.68
N ALA A 119 7.77 -6.25 -16.80
CA ALA A 119 7.82 -5.29 -17.90
C ALA A 119 9.09 -4.43 -17.85
N TRP A 120 9.48 -3.92 -16.68
CA TRP A 120 10.73 -3.17 -16.50
C TRP A 120 11.97 -3.96 -16.93
N ALA A 121 12.11 -5.19 -16.44
CA ALA A 121 13.25 -6.06 -16.79
C ALA A 121 13.35 -6.34 -18.30
N ARG A 122 12.20 -6.50 -18.97
CA ARG A 122 12.12 -6.76 -20.42
C ARG A 122 12.35 -5.51 -21.27
N LEU A 123 11.84 -4.35 -20.84
CA LEU A 123 11.88 -3.11 -21.62
C LEU A 123 13.18 -2.32 -21.42
N TYR A 124 13.81 -2.45 -20.25
CA TYR A 124 15.01 -1.68 -19.87
C TYR A 124 16.13 -2.57 -19.28
N PRO A 125 16.54 -3.66 -19.96
CA PRO A 125 17.48 -4.65 -19.39
C PRO A 125 18.88 -4.10 -19.07
N ASN A 126 19.26 -2.97 -19.67
CA ASN A 126 20.57 -2.32 -19.47
C ASN A 126 20.51 -1.12 -18.51
N LEU A 127 19.32 -0.76 -17.98
CA LEU A 127 19.20 0.32 -17.02
C LEU A 127 19.68 -0.18 -15.65
N LYS A 128 20.82 0.34 -15.18
CA LYS A 128 21.36 -0.02 -13.86
C LYS A 128 20.39 0.43 -12.77
N PRO A 129 19.90 -0.46 -11.89
CA PRO A 129 19.11 -0.06 -10.74
C PRO A 129 19.93 0.86 -9.84
N ILE A 130 19.28 1.88 -9.28
CA ILE A 130 19.83 2.66 -8.17
C ILE A 130 19.67 1.79 -6.91
N GLY A 131 20.57 0.83 -6.73
CA GLY A 131 20.72 0.11 -5.47
C GLY A 131 21.23 1.04 -4.36
N PRO A 132 21.17 0.63 -3.09
CA PRO A 132 21.84 1.35 -2.02
C PRO A 132 23.32 1.50 -2.39
N ARG A 133 23.83 2.74 -2.42
CA ARG A 133 25.26 2.99 -2.62
C ARG A 133 26.00 2.30 -1.48
N LEU A 134 26.74 1.23 -1.80
CA LEU A 134 27.61 0.61 -0.82
C LEU A 134 28.58 1.67 -0.28
N PRO A 135 28.86 1.67 1.03
CA PRO A 135 29.81 2.60 1.60
C PRO A 135 31.18 2.40 0.96
N GLU A 136 31.95 3.48 0.80
CA GLU A 136 33.30 3.41 0.22
C GLU A 136 34.27 2.67 1.14
N ARG A 137 33.99 2.69 2.46
CA ARG A 137 34.78 2.03 3.50
C ARG A 137 33.88 1.55 4.64
N VAL A 138 34.20 0.40 5.23
CA VAL A 138 33.55 -0.13 6.45
C VAL A 138 34.56 -0.50 7.52
N ALA A 139 34.20 -0.30 8.79
CA ALA A 139 34.87 -0.92 9.93
C ALA A 139 34.27 -2.33 10.16
N LEU A 140 35.07 -3.38 9.97
CA LEU A 140 34.69 -4.78 10.13
C LEU A 140 35.27 -5.34 11.43
N PHE A 141 34.41 -5.64 12.40
CA PHE A 141 34.84 -6.22 13.68
C PHE A 141 34.91 -7.74 13.61
N VAL A 142 36.05 -8.30 14.00
CA VAL A 142 36.41 -9.73 13.84
C VAL A 142 36.95 -10.36 15.12
N ARG A 143 37.05 -11.70 15.15
CA ARG A 143 37.76 -12.47 16.18
C ARG A 143 38.72 -13.45 15.50
N ALA A 144 39.83 -13.80 16.16
CA ALA A 144 40.88 -14.65 15.58
C ALA A 144 40.39 -16.04 15.11
N LYS A 145 39.39 -16.63 15.79
CA LYS A 145 38.76 -17.90 15.41
C LYS A 145 37.34 -17.62 14.90
N CYS A 146 37.22 -17.25 13.64
CA CYS A 146 35.96 -16.83 13.02
C CYS A 146 36.01 -16.97 11.50
N ASP A 147 35.51 -18.08 10.96
CA ASP A 147 35.52 -18.35 9.52
C ASP A 147 34.55 -17.42 8.77
N THR A 148 33.39 -17.13 9.36
CA THR A 148 32.43 -16.14 8.82
C THR A 148 33.01 -14.73 8.74
N CYS A 149 34.00 -14.37 9.58
CA CYS A 149 34.71 -13.11 9.48
C CYS A 149 35.62 -13.05 8.23
N VAL A 150 36.20 -14.18 7.86
CA VAL A 150 37.01 -14.31 6.64
C VAL A 150 36.13 -14.15 5.41
N ASP A 151 34.95 -14.77 5.39
CA ASP A 151 34.01 -14.65 4.28
C ASP A 151 33.39 -13.24 4.19
N ALA A 152 33.06 -12.62 5.33
CA ALA A 152 32.64 -11.23 5.37
C ALA A 152 33.68 -10.27 4.76
N LEU A 153 34.97 -10.48 5.05
CA LEU A 153 36.04 -9.68 4.43
C LEU A 153 36.08 -9.90 2.90
N LYS A 154 36.00 -11.14 2.43
CA LYS A 154 35.99 -11.45 0.98
C LYS A 154 34.82 -10.77 0.27
N GLN A 155 33.64 -10.79 0.88
CA GLN A 155 32.41 -10.20 0.33
C GLN A 155 32.52 -8.68 0.20
N TRP A 156 32.97 -7.95 1.24
CA TRP A 156 33.23 -6.51 1.12
C TRP A 156 34.27 -6.19 0.02
N ARG A 157 35.35 -6.96 -0.04
CA ARG A 157 36.41 -6.80 -1.06
C ARG A 157 35.92 -7.06 -2.48
N SER A 158 35.08 -8.07 -2.71
CA SER A 158 34.58 -8.38 -4.06
C SER A 158 33.62 -7.31 -4.61
N HIS A 159 33.00 -6.53 -3.73
CA HIS A 159 32.18 -5.37 -4.08
C HIS A 159 32.97 -4.05 -4.14
N GLY A 160 34.31 -4.10 -4.00
CA GLY A 160 35.18 -2.92 -4.12
C GLY A 160 35.18 -1.98 -2.91
N VAL A 161 34.65 -2.42 -1.77
CA VAL A 161 34.59 -1.64 -0.52
C VAL A 161 35.90 -1.79 0.25
N ALA A 162 36.47 -0.67 0.72
CA ALA A 162 37.64 -0.70 1.59
C ALA A 162 37.26 -1.16 3.01
N VAL A 163 38.14 -1.90 3.69
CA VAL A 163 37.80 -2.54 4.97
C VAL A 163 38.82 -2.26 6.06
N ASP A 164 38.41 -1.52 7.09
CA ASP A 164 39.18 -1.38 8.31
C ASP A 164 38.84 -2.54 9.24
N VAL A 165 39.73 -3.52 9.34
CA VAL A 165 39.54 -4.68 10.22
C VAL A 165 39.89 -4.27 11.65
N TYR A 166 38.99 -4.55 12.59
CA TYR A 166 39.19 -4.37 14.03
C TYR A 166 39.05 -5.71 14.74
N MET A 167 40.15 -6.27 15.26
CA MET A 167 40.10 -7.51 16.03
C MET A 167 39.67 -7.26 17.47
N LEU A 168 38.73 -8.06 17.95
CA LEU A 168 38.28 -8.08 19.34
C LEU A 168 39.18 -9.00 20.18
N GLY A 169 40.15 -8.41 20.88
CA GLY A 169 41.15 -9.13 21.66
C GLY A 169 42.17 -9.87 20.79
N GLY A 170 43.06 -10.66 21.43
CA GLY A 170 44.22 -11.23 20.75
C GLY A 170 45.41 -10.26 20.71
N ASP A 171 46.52 -10.71 20.13
CA ASP A 171 47.75 -9.94 19.94
C ASP A 171 48.05 -9.74 18.44
N ASP A 172 49.13 -9.03 18.13
CA ASP A 172 49.54 -8.78 16.73
C ASP A 172 49.77 -10.08 15.96
N LYS A 173 50.22 -11.15 16.62
CA LYS A 173 50.43 -12.46 16.00
C LYS A 173 49.09 -13.10 15.63
N ALA A 174 48.08 -13.01 16.49
CA ALA A 174 46.72 -13.46 16.18
C ALA A 174 46.12 -12.67 15.01
N LEU A 175 46.31 -11.35 14.97
CA LEU A 175 45.85 -10.49 13.87
C LEU A 175 46.55 -10.81 12.54
N GLN A 176 47.87 -10.98 12.54
CA GLN A 176 48.65 -11.38 11.36
C GLN A 176 48.27 -12.79 10.87
N ALA A 177 48.08 -13.75 11.78
CA ALA A 177 47.65 -15.11 11.42
C ALA A 177 46.24 -15.11 10.80
N TRP A 178 45.29 -14.38 11.39
CA TRP A 178 43.95 -14.21 10.83
C TRP A 178 43.99 -13.54 9.46
N ALA A 179 44.76 -12.46 9.30
CA ALA A 179 44.90 -11.74 8.03
C ALA A 179 45.47 -12.63 6.91
N SER A 180 46.44 -13.50 7.25
CA SER A 180 46.98 -14.51 6.33
C SER A 180 45.92 -15.51 5.88
N VAL A 181 45.13 -16.07 6.81
CA VAL A 181 43.99 -16.97 6.49
C VAL A 181 42.92 -16.25 5.65
N ALA A 182 42.69 -14.96 5.92
CA ALA A 182 41.73 -14.13 5.20
C ALA A 182 42.22 -13.66 3.81
N GLY A 183 43.44 -14.02 3.40
CA GLY A 183 44.03 -13.65 2.11
C GLY A 183 44.33 -12.15 1.99
N VAL A 184 44.66 -11.48 3.09
CA VAL A 184 45.15 -10.10 3.09
C VAL A 184 46.61 -10.09 2.65
N ARG A 185 46.92 -9.36 1.58
CA ARG A 185 48.29 -9.24 1.04
C ARG A 185 48.89 -7.91 1.47
N HIS A 186 50.23 -7.82 1.50
CA HIS A 186 50.94 -6.56 1.80
C HIS A 186 50.41 -5.37 0.97
N GLY A 187 50.28 -5.56 -0.35
CA GLY A 187 49.77 -4.52 -1.26
C GLY A 187 48.29 -4.14 -1.06
N ASP A 188 47.49 -4.93 -0.34
CA ASP A 188 46.13 -4.53 0.07
C ASP A 188 46.18 -3.53 1.24
N VAL A 189 47.18 -3.69 2.14
CA VAL A 189 47.41 -2.82 3.30
C VAL A 189 48.16 -1.54 2.93
N GLU A 190 49.20 -1.66 2.11
CA GLU A 190 50.00 -0.54 1.60
C GLU A 190 49.15 0.48 0.81
N LYS A 191 48.16 0.00 0.06
CA LYS A 191 47.17 0.84 -0.65
C LYS A 191 46.00 1.30 0.22
N GLN A 192 46.00 0.96 1.51
CA GLN A 192 44.94 1.23 2.48
C GLN A 192 43.55 0.73 2.06
N TRP A 193 43.47 -0.26 1.15
CA TRP A 193 42.23 -0.97 0.82
C TRP A 193 41.79 -1.84 1.99
N ILE A 194 42.74 -2.32 2.79
CA ILE A 194 42.49 -2.99 4.06
C ILE A 194 43.37 -2.33 5.12
N THR A 195 42.82 -2.01 6.29
CA THR A 195 43.65 -1.72 7.47
C THR A 195 43.47 -2.83 8.50
N LEU A 196 44.51 -3.09 9.30
CA LEU A 196 44.53 -4.15 10.31
C LEU A 196 44.75 -3.50 11.68
N ASN A 197 43.72 -3.53 12.54
CA ASN A 197 43.69 -2.83 13.80
C ASN A 197 43.21 -3.75 14.93
N HIS A 198 43.49 -3.35 16.17
CA HIS A 198 42.86 -3.90 17.38
C HIS A 198 41.79 -2.95 17.89
N ASP A 199 40.68 -3.47 18.43
CA ASP A 199 39.66 -2.65 19.09
C ASP A 199 40.09 -2.23 20.51
N THR A 200 41.13 -1.40 20.59
CA THR A 200 41.72 -0.91 21.85
C THR A 200 40.81 0.06 22.63
N ARG A 201 39.76 0.59 21.99
CA ARG A 201 38.81 1.55 22.57
C ARG A 201 37.41 0.96 22.80
N ALA A 202 37.25 -0.35 22.58
CA ALA A 202 35.97 -1.05 22.66
C ALA A 202 34.85 -0.41 21.81
N LEU A 203 35.22 0.08 20.62
CA LEU A 203 34.33 0.65 19.59
C LEU A 203 33.22 -0.34 19.21
N TRP A 204 33.47 -1.64 19.26
CA TRP A 204 32.43 -2.64 19.05
C TRP A 204 31.27 -2.51 20.04
N MET A 205 31.53 -2.21 21.31
CA MET A 205 30.47 -2.09 22.32
C MET A 205 29.54 -0.89 22.05
N THR A 206 30.09 0.22 21.53
CA THR A 206 29.31 1.44 21.26
C THR A 206 28.64 1.40 19.89
N LEU A 207 29.32 0.86 18.87
CA LEU A 207 28.88 0.95 17.48
C LEU A 207 28.05 -0.27 17.03
N ALA A 208 28.33 -1.48 17.53
CA ALA A 208 27.71 -2.71 17.00
C ALA A 208 26.22 -2.89 17.37
N LYS A 209 25.68 -2.07 18.30
CA LYS A 209 24.26 -2.09 18.72
C LYS A 209 23.77 -3.52 19.09
N GLY A 210 24.62 -4.27 19.80
CA GLY A 210 24.34 -5.64 20.24
C GLY A 210 24.46 -6.74 19.16
N LYS A 211 24.94 -6.42 17.95
CA LYS A 211 25.16 -7.42 16.90
C LYS A 211 26.41 -8.29 17.16
N PRO A 212 26.34 -9.60 16.91
CA PRO A 212 27.49 -10.49 17.04
C PRO A 212 28.55 -10.21 15.97
N VAL A 213 29.75 -10.72 16.20
CA VAL A 213 30.83 -10.76 15.20
C VAL A 213 30.57 -11.87 14.17
N PRO A 214 30.81 -11.66 12.86
CA PRO A 214 31.27 -10.41 12.23
C PRO A 214 30.17 -9.35 12.12
N VAL A 215 30.54 -8.09 12.32
CA VAL A 215 29.67 -6.92 12.10
C VAL A 215 30.45 -5.85 11.36
N ALA A 216 29.82 -5.28 10.32
CA ALA A 216 30.35 -4.17 9.54
C ALA A 216 29.59 -2.88 9.87
N ILE A 217 30.31 -1.77 9.97
CA ILE A 217 29.78 -0.47 10.39
C ILE A 217 30.36 0.60 9.48
N SER A 218 29.54 1.54 9.03
CA SER A 218 29.96 2.68 8.21
C SER A 218 29.55 3.98 8.86
N GLU A 219 30.36 5.01 8.65
CA GLU A 219 29.92 6.40 8.76
C GLU A 219 28.92 6.69 7.61
N GLN A 220 27.84 7.40 7.91
CA GLN A 220 26.77 7.77 6.97
C GLN A 220 26.81 9.27 6.61
N GLY A 221 27.88 9.96 7.00
CA GLY A 221 27.97 11.43 7.04
C GLY A 221 27.73 11.99 8.45
N GLU A 222 28.17 13.23 8.67
CA GLU A 222 28.01 13.97 9.93
C GLU A 222 28.48 13.24 11.21
N GLY A 223 29.47 12.34 11.10
CA GLY A 223 29.93 11.53 12.24
C GLY A 223 28.94 10.46 12.71
N GLN A 224 27.85 10.20 11.99
CA GLN A 224 26.85 9.20 12.37
C GLN A 224 27.27 7.80 11.89
N TRP A 225 27.39 6.87 12.82
CA TRP A 225 27.75 5.47 12.54
C TRP A 225 26.55 4.53 12.59
N SER A 226 26.42 3.67 11.57
CA SER A 226 25.37 2.64 11.51
C SER A 226 25.94 1.28 11.10
N VAL A 227 25.33 0.22 11.64
CA VAL A 227 25.59 -1.15 11.19
C VAL A 227 25.07 -1.29 9.77
N VAL A 228 25.91 -1.81 8.87
CA VAL A 228 25.58 -2.06 7.47
C VAL A 228 25.50 -3.57 7.24
N ALA A 229 24.48 -4.01 6.49
CA ALA A 229 24.37 -5.40 6.06
C ALA A 229 25.49 -5.76 5.08
N LEU A 230 25.88 -7.04 5.04
CA LEU A 230 26.77 -7.56 4.00
C LEU A 230 26.11 -7.42 2.62
N PRO A 231 26.87 -7.09 1.55
CA PRO A 231 26.35 -6.91 0.18
C PRO A 231 25.69 -8.14 -0.45
#